data_AF-A1SQ17-F1
#
_entry.id   AF-A1SQ17-F1
#
_cell.length_a   1.000
_cell.length_b   1.000
_cell.length_c   1.000
_cell.angle_alpha   90.00
_cell.angle_beta   90.00
_cell.angle_gamma   90.00
#
_symmetry.space_group_name_H-M   'P 1'
#
loop_
_entity.id
_entity.type
_entity.pdbx_description
1 polymer ?
#
loop_
_entity_poly.entity_id
_entity_poly.type
_entity_poly.pdbx_seq_one_letter_code
_entity_poly.pdbx_strand_id
1 'polypeptide(L)'
;MDPQAYVDARWHALLRAAVDLGVPEEDAPALVRGVLAAQRRRIRRAEDPDPLVHAALAGAVRGPRPARRRPPWRVVAGTLGALAVVVAAVAVTRPDRPPTDHLDPDQVPSVFGYSERAARDLLAGLGLEVRVQPIRACEVAGRALGSDPQRGAAYRPGDSITLYSAVPASITCLTDYQRRATAWQLVDLAAGRGSGPVFADRVLVYTEVGAPTVLTRDQASDPAAWAQTGVLDDLLRAVSGVLLTAERPPTYAVPAVRIVPAAEGLGSCVPPQPSVADSGDAFAVLVLAPSRSGCPLRLEVYREDGAVDAVALYAGSS
;
A
#
# COMPACT_ATOMS: atom_id res chain seq x y z
N MET A 1 -10.06 -1.99 -26.27
CA MET A 1 -11.03 -2.17 -25.18
C MET A 1 -12.36 -1.64 -25.69
N ASP A 2 -13.44 -2.41 -25.58
CA ASP A 2 -14.77 -1.96 -25.99
C ASP A 2 -15.21 -0.76 -25.13
N PRO A 3 -15.57 0.39 -25.73
CA PRO A 3 -16.05 1.56 -24.98
C PRO A 3 -17.20 1.23 -24.04
N GLN A 4 -18.08 0.28 -24.41
CA GLN A 4 -19.20 -0.10 -23.56
C GLN A 4 -18.73 -0.88 -22.33
N ALA A 5 -17.82 -1.84 -22.51
CA ALA A 5 -17.20 -2.57 -21.39
C ALA A 5 -16.45 -1.64 -20.41
N TYR A 6 -15.83 -0.57 -20.90
CA TYR A 6 -15.18 0.43 -20.05
C TYR A 6 -16.18 1.25 -19.23
N VAL A 7 -17.28 1.70 -19.85
CA VAL A 7 -18.35 2.43 -19.18
C VAL A 7 -19.02 1.55 -18.11
N ASP A 8 -19.27 0.28 -18.44
CA ASP A 8 -19.87 -0.68 -17.52
C ASP A 8 -18.96 -0.96 -16.32
N ALA A 9 -17.65 -1.16 -16.55
CA ALA A 9 -16.69 -1.36 -15.46
C ALA A 9 -16.64 -0.16 -14.51
N ARG A 10 -16.64 1.06 -15.05
CA ARG A 10 -16.62 2.30 -14.24
C ARG A 10 -17.93 2.51 -13.48
N TRP A 11 -19.07 2.16 -14.09
CA TRP A 11 -20.37 2.15 -13.44
C TRP A 11 -20.40 1.20 -12.23
N HIS A 12 -19.90 -0.03 -12.38
CA HIS A 12 -19.86 -1.01 -11.28
C HIS A 12 -18.90 -0.60 -10.16
N ALA A 13 -17.78 0.05 -10.50
CA ALA A 13 -16.86 0.60 -9.50
C ALA A 13 -17.53 1.69 -8.64
N LEU A 14 -18.36 2.56 -9.23
CA LEU A 14 -19.10 3.59 -8.51
C LEU A 14 -20.22 3.01 -7.63
N LEU A 15 -20.90 1.96 -8.09
CA LEU A 15 -21.89 1.24 -7.28
C LEU A 15 -21.24 0.62 -6.05
N ARG A 16 -20.11 -0.07 -6.22
CA ARG A 16 -19.35 -0.65 -5.12
C ARG A 16 -18.90 0.42 -4.12
N ALA A 17 -18.40 1.56 -4.62
CA ALA A 17 -18.01 2.67 -3.76
C ALA A 17 -19.20 3.28 -2.98
N ALA A 18 -20.41 3.30 -3.54
CA ALA A 18 -21.61 3.73 -2.82
C ALA A 18 -21.99 2.75 -1.70
N VAL A 19 -21.92 1.45 -1.98
CA VAL A 19 -22.18 0.39 -0.98
C VAL A 19 -21.14 0.41 0.14
N ASP A 20 -19.85 0.59 -0.20
CA ASP A 20 -18.76 0.74 0.77
C ASP A 20 -18.94 1.97 1.68
N LEU A 21 -19.66 2.99 1.20
CA LEU A 21 -20.03 4.18 1.98
C LEU A 21 -21.28 3.99 2.86
N GLY A 22 -21.89 2.80 2.83
CA GLY A 22 -23.05 2.44 3.65
C GLY A 22 -24.41 2.66 2.98
N VAL A 23 -24.45 2.84 1.66
CA VAL A 23 -25.71 2.92 0.90
C VAL A 23 -26.23 1.51 0.62
N PRO A 24 -27.52 1.21 0.86
CA PRO A 24 -28.12 -0.06 0.45
C PRO A 24 -27.90 -0.32 -1.05
N GLU A 25 -27.70 -1.58 -1.43
CA GLU A 25 -27.38 -1.95 -2.82
C GLU A 25 -28.51 -1.57 -3.78
N GLU A 26 -29.75 -1.64 -3.32
CA GLU A 26 -30.96 -1.20 -4.04
C GLU A 26 -31.02 0.32 -4.30
N ASP A 27 -30.39 1.11 -3.43
CA ASP A 27 -30.42 2.58 -3.48
C ASP A 27 -29.20 3.18 -4.20
N ALA A 28 -28.10 2.43 -4.27
CA ALA A 28 -26.84 2.85 -4.88
C ALA A 28 -27.00 3.33 -6.35
N PRO A 29 -27.77 2.66 -7.24
CA PRO A 29 -27.96 3.11 -8.62
C PRO A 29 -28.65 4.48 -8.73
N ALA A 30 -29.58 4.80 -7.82
CA ALA A 30 -30.28 6.07 -7.83
C ALA A 30 -29.37 7.21 -7.35
N LEU A 31 -28.61 6.97 -6.26
CA LEU A 31 -27.67 7.94 -5.71
C LEU A 31 -26.54 8.27 -6.71
N VAL A 32 -25.92 7.25 -7.31
CA VAL A 32 -24.83 7.44 -8.28
C VAL A 32 -25.32 8.23 -9.50
N ARG A 33 -26.51 7.93 -10.03
CA ARG A 33 -27.12 8.72 -11.11
C ARG A 33 -27.33 10.18 -10.71
N GLY A 34 -27.80 10.43 -9.49
CA GLY A 34 -27.98 11.79 -8.95
C GLY A 34 -26.66 12.56 -8.87
N VAL A 35 -25.60 11.93 -8.38
CA VAL A 35 -24.26 12.53 -8.28
C VAL A 35 -23.68 12.84 -9.66
N LEU A 36 -23.75 11.90 -10.60
CA LEU A 36 -23.26 12.11 -11.97
C LEU A 36 -24.02 13.24 -12.68
N ALA A 37 -25.34 13.30 -12.50
CA ALA A 37 -26.16 14.38 -13.05
C ALA A 37 -25.78 15.75 -12.46
N ALA A 38 -25.59 15.83 -11.14
CA ALA A 38 -25.20 17.05 -10.43
C ALA A 38 -23.79 17.54 -10.81
N GLN A 39 -22.85 16.61 -11.03
CA GLN A 39 -21.46 16.91 -11.36
C GLN A 39 -21.18 17.01 -12.87
N ARG A 40 -22.17 16.78 -13.75
CA ARG A 40 -22.02 16.72 -15.22
C ARG A 40 -21.24 17.88 -15.85
N ARG A 41 -21.33 19.10 -15.29
CA ARG A 41 -20.59 20.27 -15.80
C ARG A 41 -19.11 20.26 -15.39
N ARG A 42 -18.79 19.72 -14.22
CA ARG A 42 -17.43 19.64 -13.69
C ARG A 42 -16.68 18.44 -14.25
N ILE A 43 -17.36 17.29 -14.39
CA ILE A 43 -16.84 16.09 -15.08
C ILE A 43 -16.36 16.44 -16.49
N ARG A 44 -17.17 17.18 -17.27
CA ARG A 44 -16.81 17.60 -18.64
C ARG A 44 -15.58 18.51 -18.73
N ARG A 45 -15.17 19.15 -17.64
CA ARG A 45 -14.03 20.08 -17.60
C ARG A 45 -12.83 19.48 -16.88
N ALA A 46 -12.98 18.30 -16.27
CA ALA A 46 -11.94 17.65 -15.51
C ALA A 46 -11.10 16.78 -16.44
N GLU A 47 -9.78 16.87 -16.28
CA GLU A 47 -8.82 16.00 -16.96
C GLU A 47 -8.94 14.55 -16.44
N ASP A 48 -9.22 14.39 -15.14
CA ASP A 48 -9.66 13.14 -14.53
C ASP A 48 -10.91 13.35 -13.65
N PRO A 49 -12.07 12.77 -14.01
CA PRO A 49 -13.30 12.95 -13.24
C PRO A 49 -13.44 12.00 -12.04
N ASP A 50 -12.61 10.97 -11.87
CA ASP A 50 -12.81 9.97 -10.80
C ASP A 50 -12.73 10.57 -9.39
N PRO A 51 -11.67 11.32 -9.01
CA PRO A 51 -11.58 11.91 -7.67
C PRO A 51 -12.77 12.82 -7.35
N LEU A 52 -13.27 13.52 -8.38
CA LEU A 52 -14.40 14.44 -8.23
C LEU A 52 -15.71 13.69 -7.98
N VAL A 53 -15.95 12.59 -8.69
CA VAL A 53 -17.17 11.78 -8.52
C VAL A 53 -17.14 11.06 -7.17
N HIS A 54 -16.01 10.47 -6.76
CA HIS A 54 -15.89 9.81 -5.46
C HIS A 54 -16.09 10.79 -4.29
N ALA A 55 -15.53 12.00 -4.37
CA ALA A 55 -15.74 13.03 -3.36
C ALA A 55 -17.21 13.51 -3.29
N ALA A 56 -17.86 13.66 -4.45
CA ALA A 56 -19.26 14.05 -4.52
C ALA A 56 -20.20 12.94 -4.01
N LEU A 57 -19.87 11.67 -4.27
CA LEU A 57 -20.59 10.50 -3.76
C LEU A 57 -20.49 10.43 -2.23
N ALA A 58 -19.28 10.54 -1.67
CA ALA A 58 -19.09 10.61 -0.22
C ALA A 58 -19.81 11.79 0.43
N GLY A 59 -19.86 12.94 -0.26
CA GLY A 59 -20.61 14.11 0.19
C GLY A 59 -22.14 13.90 0.18
N ALA A 60 -22.67 13.20 -0.82
CA ALA A 60 -24.09 12.90 -0.94
C ALA A 60 -24.57 11.92 0.14
N VAL A 61 -23.77 10.89 0.45
CA VAL A 61 -24.08 9.91 1.53
C VAL A 61 -24.08 10.56 2.91
N ARG A 62 -23.13 11.47 3.17
CA ARG A 62 -23.01 12.16 4.47
C ARG A 62 -24.05 13.26 4.68
N GLY A 63 -24.86 13.58 3.67
CA GLY A 63 -25.85 14.66 3.71
C GLY A 63 -25.25 16.07 3.67
N PRO A 64 -26.08 17.11 3.44
CA PRO A 64 -25.63 18.49 3.47
C PRO A 64 -25.14 18.86 4.87
N ARG A 65 -23.87 19.27 4.99
CA ARG A 65 -23.36 19.89 6.21
C ARG A 65 -24.21 21.14 6.52
N PRO A 66 -24.62 21.39 7.77
CA PRO A 66 -25.31 22.63 8.11
C PRO A 66 -24.41 23.80 7.75
N ALA A 67 -24.85 24.62 6.79
CA ALA A 67 -24.15 25.83 6.39
C ALA A 67 -24.05 26.74 7.63
N ARG A 68 -22.83 26.89 8.15
CA ARG A 68 -22.55 27.79 9.27
C ARG A 68 -22.81 29.22 8.81
N ARG A 69 -24.02 29.73 9.09
CA ARG A 69 -24.41 31.13 8.88
C ARG A 69 -23.40 32.00 9.62
N ARG A 70 -22.57 32.75 8.88
CA ARG A 70 -21.76 33.82 9.46
C ARG A 70 -22.67 35.04 9.65
N PRO A 71 -22.81 35.60 10.86
CA PRO A 71 -23.47 36.88 11.01
C PRO A 71 -22.49 37.99 10.61
N PRO A 72 -22.96 39.07 9.96
CA PRO A 72 -22.14 40.22 9.64
C PRO A 72 -22.33 41.29 10.72
N TRP A 73 -21.26 41.76 11.35
CA TRP A 73 -21.19 43.16 11.76
C TRP A 73 -19.74 43.59 11.99
N ARG A 74 -19.51 44.88 11.72
CA ARG A 74 -18.23 45.58 11.62
C ARG A 74 -17.79 46.16 12.98
N VAL A 75 -16.47 46.15 13.19
CA VAL A 75 -15.58 47.21 13.72
C VAL A 75 -15.99 47.93 15.02
N VAL A 76 -15.10 47.94 16.02
CA VAL A 76 -14.44 49.14 16.59
C VAL A 76 -13.30 48.71 17.54
N ALA A 77 -12.22 49.48 17.48
CA ALA A 77 -10.97 49.36 18.23
C ALA A 77 -11.13 49.54 19.75
N GLY A 78 -10.14 49.07 20.50
CA GLY A 78 -10.00 49.40 21.92
C GLY A 78 -8.90 48.61 22.61
N THR A 79 -7.70 49.15 22.56
CA THR A 79 -6.53 48.81 23.39
C THR A 79 -6.86 48.73 24.88
N LEU A 80 -6.37 47.68 25.57
CA LEU A 80 -5.69 47.71 26.89
C LEU A 80 -5.77 46.33 27.55
N GLY A 81 -4.61 45.71 27.79
CA GLY A 81 -4.53 44.43 28.51
C GLY A 81 -3.15 43.77 28.48
N ALA A 82 -2.08 44.54 28.36
CA ALA A 82 -0.74 44.05 28.64
C ALA A 82 -0.57 43.94 30.16
N LEU A 83 -1.00 42.82 30.78
CA LEU A 83 -0.45 42.32 32.05
C LEU A 83 -0.99 40.91 32.42
N ALA A 84 -0.74 39.90 31.59
CA ALA A 84 -0.90 38.48 32.01
C ALA A 84 -0.04 37.52 31.17
N VAL A 85 1.10 37.99 30.64
CA VAL A 85 2.13 37.12 30.08
C VAL A 85 3.18 36.97 31.17
N VAL A 86 3.28 35.77 31.77
CA VAL A 86 4.55 35.11 32.17
C VAL A 86 4.31 33.75 32.87
N VAL A 87 3.09 33.32 33.26
CA VAL A 87 2.91 31.98 33.89
C VAL A 87 1.89 31.04 33.20
N ALA A 88 1.19 31.48 32.15
CA ALA A 88 0.24 30.62 31.41
C ALA A 88 0.62 30.39 29.93
N ALA A 89 1.91 30.36 29.62
CA ALA A 89 2.44 30.20 28.26
C ALA A 89 3.29 28.93 28.08
N VAL A 90 2.88 27.79 28.66
CA VAL A 90 3.53 26.48 28.45
C VAL A 90 2.52 25.37 28.06
N ALA A 91 1.30 25.72 27.61
CA ALA A 91 0.30 24.70 27.26
C ALA A 91 -0.39 24.82 25.89
N VAL A 92 -0.15 25.85 25.07
CA VAL A 92 -0.94 26.06 23.82
C VAL A 92 -0.10 26.37 22.57
N THR A 93 1.16 25.96 22.54
CA THR A 93 1.90 25.86 21.27
C THR A 93 2.78 24.62 21.32
N ARG A 94 2.17 23.43 21.24
CA ARG A 94 2.89 22.33 20.60
C ARG A 94 2.95 22.74 19.13
N PRO A 95 4.12 23.08 18.56
CA PRO A 95 4.21 23.07 17.11
C PRO A 95 3.74 21.69 16.68
N ASP A 96 2.70 21.62 15.85
CA ASP A 96 2.38 20.41 15.09
C ASP A 96 3.71 20.00 14.46
N ARG A 97 4.33 18.95 15.01
CA ARG A 97 5.54 18.41 14.38
C ARG A 97 5.09 18.04 12.98
N PRO A 98 5.78 18.50 11.92
CA PRO A 98 5.46 18.04 10.58
C PRO A 98 5.45 16.52 10.64
N PRO A 99 4.36 15.87 10.23
CA PRO A 99 4.25 14.43 10.30
C PRO A 99 5.44 13.85 9.54
N THR A 100 6.26 13.10 10.25
CA THR A 100 7.35 12.36 9.65
C THR A 100 6.75 11.33 8.69
N ASP A 101 7.49 10.93 7.66
CA ASP A 101 7.21 9.70 6.88
C ASP A 101 7.37 8.41 7.73
N HIS A 102 7.25 8.56 9.04
CA HIS A 102 7.39 7.55 10.08
C HIS A 102 6.21 7.71 11.04
N LEU A 103 5.63 6.58 11.40
CA LEU A 103 4.55 6.48 12.36
C LEU A 103 5.06 6.82 13.77
N ASP A 104 4.22 7.46 14.58
CA ASP A 104 4.51 7.63 16.00
C ASP A 104 4.48 6.27 16.72
N PRO A 105 5.20 6.11 17.85
CA PRO A 105 5.28 4.83 18.57
C PRO A 105 3.94 4.29 19.08
N ASP A 106 2.93 5.15 19.27
CA ASP A 106 1.58 4.80 19.72
C ASP A 106 0.58 4.68 18.57
N GLN A 107 1.07 4.58 17.33
CA GLN A 107 0.26 4.37 16.14
C GLN A 107 0.36 2.93 15.62
N VAL A 108 -0.76 2.42 15.12
CA VAL A 108 -0.83 1.08 14.53
C VAL A 108 0.15 0.99 13.34
N PRO A 109 1.10 0.05 13.34
CA PRO A 109 2.05 -0.11 12.24
C PRO A 109 1.38 -0.66 10.98
N SER A 110 2.06 -0.53 9.84
CA SER A 110 1.65 -1.26 8.64
C SER A 110 1.93 -2.75 8.80
N VAL A 111 0.88 -3.57 8.68
CA VAL A 111 0.97 -5.04 8.61
C VAL A 111 0.92 -5.56 7.17
N PHE A 112 0.92 -4.67 6.17
CA PHE A 112 0.80 -5.05 4.76
C PHE A 112 1.92 -6.02 4.35
N GLY A 113 1.53 -7.15 3.75
CA GLY A 113 2.48 -8.15 3.24
C GLY A 113 3.10 -9.06 4.29
N TYR A 114 2.82 -8.87 5.58
CA TYR A 114 3.23 -9.80 6.63
C TYR A 114 2.45 -11.11 6.50
N SER A 115 3.04 -12.23 6.91
CA SER A 115 2.23 -13.42 7.21
C SER A 115 1.29 -13.12 8.39
N GLU A 116 0.16 -13.80 8.46
CA GLU A 116 -0.80 -13.66 9.56
C GLU A 116 -0.12 -13.88 10.91
N ARG A 117 0.75 -14.89 11.00
CA ARG A 117 1.54 -15.17 12.21
C ARG A 117 2.43 -13.98 12.56
N ALA A 118 3.25 -13.50 11.62
CA ALA A 118 4.16 -12.39 11.88
C ALA A 118 3.41 -11.08 12.21
N ALA A 119 2.28 -10.82 11.55
CA ALA A 119 1.43 -9.66 11.85
C ALA A 119 0.78 -9.77 13.24
N ARG A 120 0.29 -10.95 13.60
CA ARG A 120 -0.25 -11.20 14.94
C ARG A 120 0.82 -11.04 16.01
N ASP A 121 2.01 -11.60 15.80
CA ASP A 121 3.13 -11.51 16.72
C ASP A 121 3.57 -10.04 16.90
N LEU A 122 3.67 -9.28 15.80
CA LEU A 122 3.96 -7.84 15.83
C LEU A 122 2.93 -7.07 16.65
N LEU A 123 1.64 -7.21 16.35
CA LEU A 123 0.56 -6.47 17.01
C LEU A 123 0.39 -6.89 18.48
N ALA A 124 0.49 -8.18 18.79
CA ALA A 124 0.45 -8.67 20.17
C ALA A 124 1.67 -8.19 20.98
N GLY A 125 2.84 -8.08 20.35
CA GLY A 125 4.04 -7.48 20.96
C GLY A 125 3.86 -6.02 21.35
N LEU A 126 2.93 -5.30 20.72
CA LEU A 126 2.52 -3.94 21.10
C LEU A 126 1.49 -3.90 22.23
N GLY A 127 1.06 -5.07 22.74
CA GLY A 127 0.05 -5.21 23.78
C GLY A 127 -1.39 -5.14 23.28
N LEU A 128 -1.63 -5.27 21.96
CA LEU A 128 -2.98 -5.25 21.39
C LEU A 128 -3.67 -6.62 21.50
N GLU A 129 -4.99 -6.60 21.66
CA GLU A 129 -5.83 -7.80 21.58
C GLU A 129 -6.18 -8.10 20.11
N VAL A 130 -5.43 -9.01 19.50
CA VAL A 130 -5.55 -9.31 18.06
C VAL A 130 -6.66 -10.32 17.78
N ARG A 131 -7.64 -9.93 16.95
CA ARG A 131 -8.63 -10.82 16.34
C ARG A 131 -8.33 -10.98 14.86
N VAL A 132 -8.31 -12.20 14.35
CA VAL A 132 -8.09 -12.43 12.91
C VAL A 132 -9.40 -12.65 12.19
N GLN A 133 -9.60 -11.88 11.12
CA GLN A 133 -10.75 -12.02 10.24
C GLN A 133 -10.27 -12.38 8.82
N PRO A 134 -10.63 -13.57 8.30
CA PRO A 134 -10.30 -13.94 6.94
C PRO A 134 -11.15 -13.13 5.94
N ILE A 135 -10.50 -12.61 4.89
CA ILE A 135 -11.13 -11.88 3.79
C ILE A 135 -10.76 -12.57 2.47
N ARG A 136 -11.76 -12.77 1.60
CA ARG A 136 -11.56 -13.28 0.25
C ARG A 136 -10.78 -12.27 -0.59
N ALA A 137 -9.57 -12.63 -1.01
CA ALA A 137 -8.72 -11.81 -1.87
C ALA A 137 -7.92 -12.66 -2.86
N CYS A 138 -7.45 -12.05 -3.95
CA CYS A 138 -6.46 -12.67 -4.84
C CYS A 138 -5.04 -12.42 -4.31
N GLU A 139 -4.79 -12.89 -3.10
CA GLU A 139 -3.51 -12.79 -2.42
C GLU A 139 -3.15 -14.15 -1.80
N VAL A 140 -1.88 -14.36 -1.45
CA VAL A 140 -1.41 -15.61 -0.84
C VAL A 140 -2.17 -15.86 0.45
N ALA A 141 -2.62 -17.10 0.64
CA ALA A 141 -3.42 -17.46 1.80
C ALA A 141 -2.64 -17.17 3.10
N GLY A 142 -3.30 -16.58 4.09
CA GLY A 142 -2.67 -16.19 5.34
C GLY A 142 -1.83 -14.92 5.26
N ARG A 143 -1.91 -14.12 4.18
CA ARG A 143 -1.20 -12.84 4.07
C ARG A 143 -2.04 -11.73 4.69
N ALA A 144 -1.44 -10.89 5.53
CA ALA A 144 -2.09 -9.73 6.11
C ALA A 144 -2.36 -8.67 5.02
N LEU A 145 -3.63 -8.29 4.91
CA LEU A 145 -4.13 -7.28 3.97
C LEU A 145 -4.21 -5.89 4.63
N GLY A 146 -4.38 -5.86 5.96
CA GLY A 146 -4.51 -4.64 6.73
C GLY A 146 -5.12 -4.92 8.10
N SER A 147 -5.52 -3.85 8.79
CA SER A 147 -6.13 -3.93 10.12
C SER A 147 -7.24 -2.90 10.31
N ASP A 148 -8.06 -3.12 11.33
CA ASP A 148 -8.99 -2.14 11.91
C ASP A 148 -8.83 -2.10 13.45
N PRO A 149 -8.44 -0.98 14.07
CA PRO A 149 -8.14 0.31 13.46
C PRO A 149 -7.04 0.24 12.39
N GLN A 150 -7.16 1.10 11.38
CA GLN A 150 -6.20 1.16 10.28
C GLN A 150 -4.83 1.65 10.76
N ARG A 151 -3.78 1.33 10.01
CA ARG A 151 -2.43 1.90 10.20
C ARG A 151 -2.46 3.41 10.46
N GLY A 152 -1.61 3.89 11.36
CA GLY A 152 -1.58 5.29 11.76
C GLY A 152 -2.67 5.70 12.75
N ALA A 153 -3.67 4.86 13.00
CA ALA A 153 -4.59 5.09 14.12
C ALA A 153 -3.83 4.96 15.44
N ALA A 154 -4.12 5.85 16.39
CA ALA A 154 -3.58 5.74 17.74
C ALA A 154 -4.16 4.51 18.45
N TYR A 155 -3.34 3.87 19.29
CA TYR A 155 -3.76 2.74 20.12
C TYR A 155 -3.20 2.85 21.54
N ARG A 156 -3.77 2.06 22.44
CA ARG A 156 -3.23 1.79 23.77
C ARG A 156 -3.10 0.28 23.99
N PRO A 157 -2.15 -0.18 24.82
CA PRO A 157 -2.11 -1.57 25.24
C PRO A 157 -3.46 -2.01 25.82
N GLY A 158 -3.94 -3.18 25.43
CA GLY A 158 -5.25 -3.72 25.73
C GLY A 158 -6.35 -3.37 24.71
N ASP A 159 -6.10 -2.43 23.78
CA ASP A 159 -7.07 -2.13 22.73
C ASP A 159 -7.23 -3.33 21.78
N SER A 160 -8.46 -3.56 21.31
CA SER A 160 -8.75 -4.60 20.33
C SER A 160 -8.39 -4.15 18.92
N ILE A 161 -7.77 -5.04 18.15
CA ILE A 161 -7.48 -4.83 16.73
C ILE A 161 -7.91 -6.04 15.90
N THR A 162 -8.61 -5.78 14.79
CA THR A 162 -8.95 -6.79 13.79
C THR A 162 -7.88 -6.81 12.72
N LEU A 163 -7.20 -7.95 12.56
CA LEU A 163 -6.25 -8.23 11.50
C LEU A 163 -6.97 -8.93 10.34
N TYR A 164 -6.93 -8.34 9.15
CA TYR A 164 -7.51 -8.93 7.96
C TYR A 164 -6.50 -9.82 7.25
N SER A 165 -6.83 -11.11 7.12
CA SER A 165 -5.95 -12.13 6.53
C SER A 165 -6.55 -12.66 5.23
N ALA A 166 -5.74 -12.86 4.19
CA ALA A 166 -6.21 -13.30 2.89
C ALA A 166 -6.62 -14.79 2.91
N VAL A 167 -7.78 -15.08 2.34
CA VAL A 167 -8.17 -16.42 1.87
C VAL A 167 -8.48 -16.35 0.37
N PRO A 168 -8.24 -17.42 -0.41
CA PRO A 168 -8.46 -17.38 -1.85
C PRO A 168 -9.90 -16.99 -2.21
N ALA A 169 -10.07 -15.95 -3.04
CA ALA A 169 -11.39 -15.51 -3.47
C ALA A 169 -12.02 -16.42 -4.54
N SER A 170 -11.19 -16.96 -5.44
CA SER A 170 -11.60 -17.81 -6.57
C SER A 170 -10.43 -18.61 -7.12
N ILE A 171 -10.72 -19.64 -7.93
CA ILE A 171 -9.71 -20.41 -8.67
C ILE A 171 -8.92 -19.55 -9.65
N THR A 172 -9.50 -18.46 -10.18
CA THR A 172 -8.82 -17.53 -11.09
C THR A 172 -7.71 -16.73 -10.39
N CYS A 173 -7.77 -16.58 -9.06
CA CYS A 173 -6.67 -16.02 -8.29
C CYS A 173 -5.44 -16.95 -8.25
N LEU A 174 -5.56 -18.21 -8.65
CA LEU A 174 -4.49 -19.19 -8.52
C LEU A 174 -3.45 -19.13 -9.65
N THR A 175 -3.75 -18.46 -10.77
CA THR A 175 -2.90 -18.42 -11.97
C THR A 175 -1.47 -17.93 -11.68
N ASP A 176 -1.31 -16.90 -10.83
CA ASP A 176 -0.02 -16.35 -10.42
C ASP A 176 0.34 -16.65 -8.96
N TYR A 177 -0.37 -17.58 -8.31
CA TYR A 177 -0.25 -17.80 -6.87
C TYR A 177 1.16 -18.17 -6.45
N GLN A 178 1.81 -19.06 -7.20
CA GLN A 178 3.17 -19.50 -6.88
C GLN A 178 4.22 -18.40 -7.07
N ARG A 179 4.04 -17.53 -8.08
CA ARG A 179 4.93 -16.38 -8.30
C ARG A 179 4.78 -15.36 -7.17
N ARG A 180 3.52 -15.09 -6.78
CA ARG A 180 3.19 -14.22 -5.65
C ARG A 180 3.68 -14.78 -4.31
N ALA A 181 3.58 -16.10 -4.10
CA ALA A 181 4.12 -16.78 -2.93
C ALA A 181 5.64 -16.62 -2.84
N THR A 182 6.37 -16.87 -3.93
CA THR A 182 7.82 -16.65 -3.99
C THR A 182 8.20 -15.19 -3.75
N ALA A 183 7.47 -14.23 -4.34
CA ALA A 183 7.70 -12.81 -4.09
C ALA A 183 7.59 -12.44 -2.61
N TRP A 184 6.55 -12.93 -1.92
CA TRP A 184 6.41 -12.68 -0.49
C TRP A 184 7.43 -13.42 0.36
N GLN A 185 7.85 -14.62 -0.04
CA GLN A 185 8.93 -15.34 0.65
C GLN A 185 10.27 -14.57 0.55
N LEU A 186 10.57 -13.93 -0.57
CA LEU A 186 11.74 -13.05 -0.70
C LEU A 186 11.64 -11.82 0.22
N VAL A 187 10.46 -11.21 0.33
CA VAL A 187 10.22 -10.11 1.29
C VAL A 187 10.34 -10.60 2.74
N ASP A 188 9.82 -11.79 3.04
CA ASP A 188 9.89 -12.38 4.38
C ASP A 188 11.33 -12.76 4.76
N LEU A 189 12.14 -13.22 3.79
CA LEU A 189 13.59 -13.41 3.95
C LEU A 189 14.29 -12.09 4.23
N ALA A 190 14.02 -11.05 3.42
CA ALA A 190 14.61 -9.72 3.59
C ALA A 190 14.30 -9.13 4.97
N ALA A 191 13.09 -9.33 5.47
CA ALA A 191 12.66 -8.88 6.78
C ALA A 191 13.06 -9.81 7.95
N GLY A 192 13.73 -10.93 7.69
CA GLY A 192 14.10 -11.92 8.71
C GLY A 192 12.91 -12.58 9.42
N ARG A 193 11.73 -12.65 8.78
CA ARG A 193 10.45 -13.04 9.40
C ARG A 193 9.85 -14.35 8.87
N GLY A 194 10.61 -15.14 8.12
CA GLY A 194 10.18 -16.43 7.58
C GLY A 194 11.29 -17.19 6.87
N SER A 195 10.98 -18.41 6.44
CA SER A 195 11.83 -19.14 5.49
C SER A 195 11.69 -18.47 4.11
N GLY A 196 12.81 -18.13 3.49
CA GLY A 196 12.83 -17.66 2.10
C GLY A 196 12.26 -18.69 1.11
N PRO A 197 12.25 -18.38 -0.19
CA PRO A 197 11.85 -19.34 -1.20
C PRO A 197 12.84 -20.51 -1.25
N VAL A 198 12.46 -21.58 -1.95
CA VAL A 198 13.41 -22.64 -2.28
C VAL A 198 14.41 -22.07 -3.29
N PHE A 199 15.70 -22.17 -2.98
CA PHE A 199 16.79 -21.75 -3.85
C PHE A 199 17.44 -22.94 -4.56
N ALA A 200 17.88 -22.72 -5.79
CA ALA A 200 18.71 -23.67 -6.53
C ALA A 200 20.09 -23.80 -5.85
N ASP A 201 20.90 -24.78 -6.27
CA ASP A 201 22.24 -24.99 -5.70
C ASP A 201 23.15 -23.75 -5.91
N ARG A 202 22.89 -23.00 -6.98
CA ARG A 202 23.57 -21.75 -7.32
C ARG A 202 22.52 -20.70 -7.66
N VAL A 203 22.65 -19.53 -7.07
CA VAL A 203 21.77 -18.37 -7.30
C VAL A 203 22.59 -17.22 -7.84
N LEU A 204 22.22 -16.72 -9.02
CA LEU A 204 22.85 -15.56 -9.66
C LEU A 204 22.12 -14.29 -9.24
N VAL A 205 22.84 -13.32 -8.69
CA VAL A 205 22.28 -12.04 -8.22
C VAL A 205 22.84 -10.91 -9.07
N TYR A 206 21.95 -10.21 -9.77
CA TYR A 206 22.25 -9.06 -10.62
C TYR A 206 21.67 -7.78 -10.00
N THR A 207 22.47 -6.71 -9.93
CA THR A 207 22.06 -5.40 -9.37
C THR A 207 22.36 -4.23 -10.30
N GLU A 208 23.36 -4.39 -11.17
CA GLU A 208 23.78 -3.40 -12.18
C GLU A 208 24.30 -4.12 -13.44
N VAL A 209 24.79 -3.34 -14.40
CA VAL A 209 25.51 -3.86 -15.58
C VAL A 209 26.84 -4.43 -15.12
N GLY A 210 26.94 -5.75 -14.98
CA GLY A 210 28.16 -6.41 -14.52
C GLY A 210 28.03 -7.93 -14.38
N ALA A 211 29.10 -8.57 -13.89
CA ALA A 211 29.06 -9.99 -13.56
C ALA A 211 28.17 -10.21 -12.31
N PRO A 212 27.33 -11.27 -12.29
CA PRO A 212 26.47 -11.54 -11.14
C PRO A 212 27.30 -11.94 -9.92
N THR A 213 26.80 -11.60 -8.74
CA THR A 213 27.22 -12.28 -7.50
C THR A 213 26.60 -13.67 -7.48
N VAL A 214 27.39 -14.68 -7.10
CA VAL A 214 26.91 -16.07 -7.02
C VAL A 214 26.79 -16.48 -5.57
N LEU A 215 25.60 -16.88 -5.15
CA LEU A 215 25.33 -17.46 -3.84
C LEU A 215 25.09 -18.96 -3.96
N THR A 216 25.55 -19.74 -2.99
CA THR A 216 25.08 -21.13 -2.82
C THR A 216 23.66 -21.15 -2.26
N ARG A 217 22.96 -22.29 -2.29
CA ARG A 217 21.66 -22.45 -1.63
C ARG A 217 21.66 -21.97 -0.17
N ASP A 218 22.67 -22.36 0.60
CA ASP A 218 22.77 -22.03 2.02
C ASP A 218 22.99 -20.53 2.23
N GLN A 219 23.84 -19.92 1.42
CA GLN A 219 24.06 -18.47 1.42
C GLN A 219 22.79 -17.72 0.99
N ALA A 220 22.11 -18.15 -0.07
CA ALA A 220 20.88 -17.53 -0.53
C ALA A 220 19.75 -17.61 0.51
N SER A 221 19.78 -18.63 1.37
CA SER A 221 18.83 -18.80 2.48
C SER A 221 19.16 -17.95 3.72
N ASP A 222 20.36 -17.36 3.80
CA ASP A 222 20.82 -16.50 4.89
C ASP A 222 20.74 -15.02 4.45
N PRO A 223 19.83 -14.20 5.02
CA PRO A 223 19.73 -12.78 4.70
C PRO A 223 21.06 -12.01 4.82
N ALA A 224 21.95 -12.40 5.73
CA ALA A 224 23.23 -11.73 5.94
C ALA A 224 24.18 -11.88 4.73
N ALA A 225 24.08 -12.98 3.98
CA ALA A 225 24.89 -13.20 2.79
C ALA A 225 24.52 -12.26 1.63
N TRP A 226 23.33 -11.67 1.65
CA TRP A 226 22.85 -10.73 0.65
C TRP A 226 23.34 -9.29 0.88
N ALA A 227 23.92 -8.99 2.05
CA ALA A 227 24.27 -7.63 2.46
C ALA A 227 25.18 -6.91 1.44
N GLN A 228 26.10 -7.65 0.79
CA GLN A 228 26.99 -7.06 -0.23
C GLN A 228 26.28 -6.72 -1.55
N THR A 229 25.12 -7.33 -1.81
CA THR A 229 24.33 -7.11 -3.03
C THR A 229 23.36 -5.94 -2.88
N GLY A 230 22.95 -5.61 -1.64
CA GLY A 230 21.91 -4.61 -1.37
C GLY A 230 20.49 -5.01 -1.79
N VAL A 231 20.29 -6.17 -2.44
CA VAL A 231 19.00 -6.54 -3.04
C VAL A 231 17.88 -6.65 -2.02
N LEU A 232 18.13 -7.38 -0.92
CA LEU A 232 17.13 -7.56 0.13
C LEU A 232 16.86 -6.25 0.88
N ASP A 233 17.88 -5.42 1.11
CA ASP A 233 17.72 -4.13 1.78
C ASP A 233 16.87 -3.17 0.95
N ASP A 234 17.13 -3.09 -0.35
CA ASP A 234 16.37 -2.24 -1.27
C ASP A 234 14.93 -2.72 -1.43
N LEU A 235 14.72 -4.03 -1.55
CA LEU A 235 13.39 -4.63 -1.56
C LEU A 235 12.64 -4.29 -0.27
N LEU A 236 13.26 -4.51 0.90
CA LEU A 236 12.66 -4.27 2.20
C LEU A 236 12.30 -2.79 2.39
N ARG A 237 13.22 -1.88 2.00
CA ARG A 237 12.99 -0.44 2.06
C ARG A 237 11.81 -0.04 1.19
N ALA A 238 11.71 -0.57 -0.03
CA ALA A 238 10.62 -0.24 -0.95
C ALA A 238 9.26 -0.75 -0.46
N VAL A 239 9.17 -1.94 0.13
CA VAL A 239 7.89 -2.51 0.62
C VAL A 239 7.46 -1.98 1.99
N SER A 240 8.40 -1.41 2.77
CA SER A 240 8.14 -0.90 4.12
C SER A 240 7.81 0.60 4.15
N GLY A 241 7.98 1.32 3.04
CA GLY A 241 7.75 2.75 2.97
C GLY A 241 6.30 3.13 3.28
N VAL A 242 6.09 4.17 4.09
CA VAL A 242 4.78 4.77 4.36
C VAL A 242 4.84 6.26 4.06
N LEU A 243 3.72 6.84 3.63
CA LEU A 243 3.64 8.27 3.30
C LEU A 243 2.38 8.85 3.89
N LEU A 244 2.46 9.96 4.63
CA LEU A 244 1.26 10.66 5.06
C LEU A 244 0.58 11.34 3.87
N THR A 245 -0.71 11.05 3.65
CA THR A 245 -1.52 11.63 2.57
C THR A 245 -2.56 12.65 3.05
N ALA A 246 -2.94 12.61 4.32
CA ALA A 246 -3.82 13.61 4.93
C ALA A 246 -3.49 13.75 6.42
N GLU A 247 -3.51 14.96 6.96
CA GLU A 247 -3.14 15.22 8.36
C GLU A 247 -4.31 15.08 9.35
N ARG A 248 -5.55 15.31 8.89
CA ARG A 248 -6.72 15.43 9.79
C ARG A 248 -7.98 14.80 9.17
N PRO A 249 -8.33 13.55 9.54
CA PRO A 249 -7.54 12.64 10.38
C PRO A 249 -6.27 12.15 9.65
N PRO A 250 -5.21 11.77 10.38
CA PRO A 250 -3.99 11.24 9.78
C PRO A 250 -4.31 10.00 8.93
N THR A 251 -3.92 10.03 7.66
CA THR A 251 -4.10 8.93 6.71
C THR A 251 -2.77 8.67 6.01
N TYR A 252 -2.37 7.41 5.92
CA TYR A 252 -1.08 7.02 5.34
C TYR A 252 -1.28 6.17 4.10
N ALA A 253 -0.48 6.33 3.05
CA ALA A 253 -0.36 5.40 1.93
C ALA A 253 0.73 4.35 2.21
N VAL A 254 0.58 3.17 1.60
CA VAL A 254 1.56 2.08 1.60
C VAL A 254 1.94 1.73 0.16
N PRO A 255 3.04 0.99 -0.05
CA PRO A 255 3.46 0.59 -1.38
C PRO A 255 2.43 -0.37 -1.97
N ALA A 256 2.46 -0.55 -3.30
CA ALA A 256 1.72 -1.65 -3.93
C ALA A 256 2.69 -2.57 -4.61
N VAL A 257 2.41 -3.87 -4.47
CA VAL A 257 3.18 -4.93 -5.11
C VAL A 257 2.36 -5.50 -6.25
N ARG A 258 2.95 -5.52 -7.44
CA ARG A 258 2.40 -6.19 -8.62
C ARG A 258 3.34 -7.29 -9.06
N ILE A 259 2.77 -8.41 -9.49
CA ILE A 259 3.50 -9.51 -10.11
C ILE A 259 3.14 -9.49 -11.59
N VAL A 260 4.15 -9.46 -12.45
CA VAL A 260 4.00 -9.42 -13.91
C VAL A 260 4.98 -10.38 -14.55
N PRO A 261 4.79 -10.82 -15.81
CA PRO A 261 5.82 -11.54 -16.55
C PRO A 261 7.12 -10.74 -16.63
N ALA A 262 8.29 -11.40 -16.55
CA ALA A 262 9.57 -10.70 -16.65
C ALA A 262 9.75 -10.04 -18.04
N ALA A 263 9.15 -10.59 -19.09
CA ALA A 263 9.16 -9.97 -20.41
C ALA A 263 8.32 -8.67 -20.52
N GLU A 264 7.51 -8.33 -19.50
CA GLU A 264 6.66 -7.14 -19.56
C GLU A 264 7.52 -5.86 -19.54
N GLY A 265 7.47 -5.13 -20.65
CA GLY A 265 8.17 -3.85 -20.81
C GLY A 265 7.49 -2.75 -20.01
N LEU A 266 8.28 -1.99 -19.23
CA LEU A 266 7.82 -0.81 -18.48
C LEU A 266 8.20 0.51 -19.15
N GLY A 267 8.41 0.49 -20.48
CA GLY A 267 8.83 1.65 -21.24
C GLY A 267 10.19 2.18 -20.78
N SER A 268 10.28 3.48 -20.51
CA SER A 268 11.52 4.16 -20.10
C SER A 268 12.01 3.81 -18.68
N CYS A 269 11.24 3.05 -17.91
CA CYS A 269 11.57 2.75 -16.52
C CYS A 269 12.57 1.62 -16.32
N VAL A 270 12.87 0.82 -17.34
CA VAL A 270 13.74 -0.35 -17.20
C VAL A 270 14.74 -0.37 -18.36
N PRO A 271 16.05 -0.48 -18.09
CA PRO A 271 17.04 -0.70 -19.14
C PRO A 271 16.78 -2.03 -19.87
N PRO A 272 17.32 -2.24 -21.07
CA PRO A 272 17.17 -3.51 -21.79
C PRO A 272 17.61 -4.69 -20.91
N GLN A 273 16.80 -5.74 -20.91
CA GLN A 273 16.95 -6.91 -20.05
C GLN A 273 18.35 -7.54 -20.23
N PRO A 274 19.04 -7.87 -19.13
CA PRO A 274 20.16 -8.79 -19.22
C PRO A 274 19.61 -10.14 -19.69
N SER A 275 20.36 -10.81 -20.56
CA SER A 275 20.06 -12.16 -21.03
C SER A 275 20.32 -13.16 -19.89
N VAL A 276 19.53 -13.07 -18.82
CA VAL A 276 19.65 -13.89 -17.63
C VAL A 276 18.75 -15.09 -17.84
N ALA A 277 19.39 -16.14 -18.33
CA ALA A 277 18.91 -17.51 -18.42
C ALA A 277 17.69 -17.79 -19.33
N ASP A 278 17.81 -18.85 -20.12
CA ASP A 278 16.72 -19.56 -20.80
C ASP A 278 15.72 -20.22 -19.81
N SER A 279 15.56 -19.67 -18.60
CA SER A 279 14.67 -20.22 -17.57
C SER A 279 13.22 -20.19 -18.05
N GLY A 280 12.51 -21.31 -17.90
CA GLY A 280 11.13 -21.45 -18.36
C GLY A 280 10.11 -20.64 -17.55
N ASP A 281 10.46 -20.18 -16.34
CA ASP A 281 9.57 -19.42 -15.46
C ASP A 281 10.26 -18.17 -14.88
N ALA A 282 10.00 -17.03 -15.51
CA ALA A 282 10.51 -15.73 -15.09
C ALA A 282 9.38 -14.73 -14.87
N PHE A 283 9.44 -14.00 -13.75
CA PHE A 283 8.47 -12.96 -13.39
C PHE A 283 9.14 -11.77 -12.72
N ALA A 284 8.48 -10.62 -12.73
CA ALA A 284 8.93 -9.42 -12.05
C ALA A 284 7.99 -9.03 -10.90
N VAL A 285 8.59 -8.67 -9.77
CA VAL A 285 7.95 -8.03 -8.62
C VAL A 285 8.14 -6.53 -8.78
N LEU A 286 7.05 -5.80 -8.98
CA LEU A 286 7.05 -4.35 -9.09
C LEU A 286 6.56 -3.75 -7.78
N VAL A 287 7.41 -2.97 -7.13
CA VAL A 287 7.08 -2.24 -5.91
C VAL A 287 6.91 -0.77 -6.25
N LEU A 288 5.66 -0.32 -6.27
CA LEU A 288 5.29 1.07 -6.48
C LEU A 288 5.32 1.80 -5.14
N ALA A 289 6.13 2.86 -5.05
CA ALA A 289 6.23 3.70 -3.87
C ALA A 289 4.85 4.25 -3.43
N PRO A 290 4.68 4.61 -2.14
CA PRO A 290 3.42 5.15 -1.63
C PRO A 290 2.91 6.40 -2.38
N SER A 291 3.82 7.25 -2.86
CA SER A 291 3.49 8.44 -3.68
C SER A 291 2.94 8.10 -5.07
N ARG A 292 3.19 6.87 -5.55
CA ARG A 292 2.92 6.42 -6.92
C ARG A 292 3.64 7.25 -8.00
N SER A 293 4.65 8.04 -7.62
CA SER A 293 5.49 8.78 -8.54
C SER A 293 6.75 7.98 -8.91
N GLY A 294 7.27 8.21 -10.10
CA GLY A 294 8.53 7.62 -10.54
C GLY A 294 8.42 6.17 -11.04
N CYS A 295 9.57 5.55 -11.28
CA CYS A 295 9.65 4.18 -11.73
C CYS A 295 9.59 3.22 -10.53
N PRO A 296 8.81 2.11 -10.63
CA PRO A 296 8.77 1.13 -9.56
C PRO A 296 10.14 0.49 -9.37
N LEU A 297 10.46 0.09 -8.13
CA LEU A 297 11.50 -0.90 -7.93
C LEU A 297 11.06 -2.19 -8.60
N ARG A 298 11.94 -2.78 -9.41
CA ARG A 298 11.66 -4.01 -10.14
C ARG A 298 12.65 -5.07 -9.70
N LEU A 299 12.15 -6.18 -9.19
CA LEU A 299 12.92 -7.38 -8.91
C LEU A 299 12.45 -8.49 -9.84
N GLU A 300 13.26 -8.85 -10.81
CA GLU A 300 13.04 -10.04 -11.63
C GLU A 300 13.50 -11.27 -10.86
N VAL A 301 12.70 -12.33 -10.95
CA VAL A 301 12.92 -13.61 -10.31
C VAL A 301 12.80 -14.66 -11.40
N TYR A 302 13.85 -15.44 -11.53
CA TYR A 302 13.97 -16.56 -12.45
C TYR A 302 13.89 -17.85 -11.62
N ARG A 303 13.23 -18.86 -12.17
CA ARG A 303 13.08 -20.16 -11.53
C ARG A 303 13.32 -21.29 -12.51
N GLU A 304 13.98 -22.32 -11.99
CA GLU A 304 14.14 -23.63 -12.62
C GLU A 304 13.58 -24.69 -11.66
N ASP A 305 12.67 -25.54 -12.14
CA ASP A 305 11.99 -26.58 -11.34
C ASP A 305 11.36 -26.08 -10.03
N GLY A 306 10.90 -24.83 -10.02
CA GLY A 306 10.27 -24.17 -8.87
C GLY A 306 11.24 -23.59 -7.84
N ALA A 307 12.55 -23.77 -8.02
CA ALA A 307 13.59 -23.16 -7.21
C ALA A 307 14.11 -21.86 -7.85
N VAL A 308 14.43 -20.85 -7.04
CA VAL A 308 15.01 -19.59 -7.52
C VAL A 308 16.48 -19.81 -7.86
N ASP A 309 16.85 -19.60 -9.12
CA ASP A 309 18.19 -19.77 -9.68
C ASP A 309 18.84 -18.43 -10.08
N ALA A 310 18.04 -17.38 -10.31
CA ALA A 310 18.54 -16.03 -10.45
C ALA A 310 17.55 -14.95 -9.99
N VAL A 311 18.10 -13.82 -9.58
CA VAL A 311 17.33 -12.58 -9.35
C VAL A 311 18.06 -11.38 -9.95
N ALA A 312 17.31 -10.43 -10.49
CA ALA A 312 17.85 -9.18 -11.02
C ALA A 312 17.08 -7.98 -10.44
N LEU A 313 17.78 -7.11 -9.74
CA LEU A 313 17.23 -5.90 -9.18
C LEU A 313 17.49 -4.71 -10.10
N TYR A 314 16.44 -3.94 -10.37
CA TYR A 314 16.52 -2.64 -11.01
C TYR A 314 15.93 -1.61 -10.04
N ALA A 315 16.77 -0.70 -9.59
CA ALA A 315 16.36 0.37 -8.70
C ALA A 315 15.28 1.23 -9.36
N GLY A 316 14.26 1.59 -8.58
CA GLY A 316 13.28 2.59 -9.00
C GLY A 316 13.92 3.98 -9.04
N SER A 317 13.39 4.87 -9.88
CA SER A 317 13.73 6.30 -9.87
C SER A 317 12.59 7.08 -9.23
N SER A 318 12.91 8.00 -8.33
CA SER A 318 11.96 8.92 -7.69
C SER A 318 11.90 10.25 -8.41
#